data_AF-B4VLT9-F1
#
_entry.id   AF-B4VLT9-F1
#
_cell.length_a   1.000
_cell.length_b   1.000
_cell.length_c   1.000
_cell.angle_alpha   90.00
_cell.angle_beta   90.00
_cell.angle_gamma   90.00
#
_symmetry.space_group_name_H-M   'P 1'
#
loop_
_entity.id
_entity.type
_entity.pdbx_description
1 polymer ?
#
loop_
_entity_poly.entity_id
_entity_poly.type
_entity_poly.pdbx_seq_one_letter_code
_entity_poly.pdbx_strand_id
1 'polypeptide(L)'
;MFYLWKQRQVELEAKINNVKKEIKQYESHAQERFQHGQLYKHKANDHFTSLLVQNAEEIESFLAEHLPPLVNGWIDWEEEHWLSWQPTEAILAPQIRIGENIEQRELNGLRPVSVPHYAPFISCNKTIIILSDDSTNEEGLAILQSLAIRTALMLPHQARYTLLDPAGNGAAFPMRRYLPQVRETGDDVRRDLDEVIKEIRRINETFLDADSDSFELVPEELRVNERFEFICAADFPNQYDRRAIEALQSIANTGTRTGKYLFIHYNQSYELPRDMNMEEFKNAAYITLNNGYDRNEGTACNFIFYPDQPPSAQLQSQLFEKLRQAKPPERKLDWDDVVGIPEEEWWSQNTEKIIETPIGGSGSSGSLNLWFGENNEGRPCAHGMLGAMTGGGKSNLYHVLILGLATRYSPEELRMYLIDGKNGVEFQYYRHLPHAEVVSLHSPSELSRSVLSELISEKERRNRLFTKVGVVDLPSYSNPKLIVAIFKTETLAIP
;
A
#
# COMPACT_ATOMS: atom_id res chain seq x y z
N MET A 1 -101.23 30.55 -14.14
CA MET A 1 -100.14 29.75 -13.52
C MET A 1 -99.66 28.61 -14.42
N PHE A 2 -100.55 27.78 -14.99
CA PHE A 2 -100.18 26.62 -15.82
C PHE A 2 -99.42 26.96 -17.14
N TYR A 3 -99.77 28.06 -17.81
CA TYR A 3 -99.15 28.48 -19.08
C TYR A 3 -97.68 28.93 -18.93
N LEU A 4 -97.39 29.69 -17.86
CA LEU A 4 -96.02 30.12 -17.50
C LEU A 4 -95.12 28.92 -17.16
N TRP A 5 -95.69 27.90 -16.52
CA TRP A 5 -94.97 26.67 -16.17
C TRP A 5 -94.57 25.87 -17.42
N LYS A 6 -95.49 25.77 -18.39
CA LYS A 6 -95.25 25.07 -19.66
C LYS A 6 -94.19 25.78 -20.52
N GLN A 7 -94.19 27.12 -20.56
CA GLN A 7 -93.12 27.89 -21.22
C GLN A 7 -91.76 27.70 -20.54
N ARG A 8 -91.73 27.69 -19.21
CA ARG A 8 -90.47 27.47 -18.46
C ARG A 8 -89.92 26.06 -18.67
N GLN A 9 -90.78 25.05 -18.78
CA GLN A 9 -90.38 23.68 -19.10
C GLN A 9 -89.72 23.59 -20.48
N VAL A 10 -90.32 24.20 -21.50
CA VAL A 10 -89.74 24.23 -22.86
C VAL A 10 -88.39 24.97 -22.89
N GLU A 11 -88.28 26.09 -22.16
CA GLU A 11 -87.02 26.83 -22.05
C GLU A 11 -85.91 26.01 -21.36
N LEU A 12 -86.26 25.27 -20.29
CA LEU A 12 -85.31 24.40 -19.59
C LEU A 12 -84.92 23.18 -20.43
N GLU A 13 -85.85 22.56 -21.16
CA GLU A 13 -85.55 21.47 -22.09
C GLU A 13 -84.61 21.93 -23.22
N ALA A 14 -84.81 23.15 -23.75
CA ALA A 14 -83.91 23.74 -24.73
C ALA A 14 -82.50 23.98 -24.15
N LYS A 15 -82.39 24.48 -22.91
CA LYS A 15 -81.10 24.65 -22.21
C LYS A 15 -80.40 23.31 -21.96
N ILE A 16 -81.13 22.29 -21.50
CA ILE A 16 -80.59 20.95 -21.29
C ILE A 16 -80.05 20.38 -22.61
N ASN A 17 -80.79 20.54 -23.71
CA ASN A 17 -80.35 20.06 -25.02
C ASN A 17 -79.11 20.81 -25.53
N ASN A 18 -79.01 22.12 -25.28
CA ASN A 18 -77.82 22.89 -25.63
C ASN A 18 -76.60 22.46 -24.82
N VAL A 19 -76.74 22.31 -23.49
CA VAL A 19 -75.67 21.83 -22.61
C VAL A 19 -75.24 20.41 -22.98
N LYS A 20 -76.17 19.51 -23.32
CA LYS A 20 -75.82 18.17 -23.81
C LYS A 20 -75.01 18.20 -25.11
N LYS A 21 -75.31 19.15 -26.00
CA LYS A 21 -74.56 19.33 -27.25
C LYS A 21 -73.15 19.87 -26.99
N GLU A 22 -73.03 20.82 -26.07
CA GLU A 22 -71.74 21.35 -25.63
C GLU A 22 -70.88 20.27 -24.94
N ILE A 23 -71.46 19.48 -24.02
CA ILE A 23 -70.77 18.34 -23.39
C ILE A 23 -70.21 17.39 -24.45
N LYS A 24 -71.02 17.01 -25.44
CA LYS A 24 -70.59 16.10 -26.51
C LYS A 24 -69.46 16.69 -27.37
N GLN A 25 -69.47 18.01 -27.59
CA GLN A 25 -68.36 18.70 -28.28
C GLN A 25 -67.08 18.72 -27.42
N TYR A 26 -67.19 18.99 -26.13
CA TYR A 26 -66.05 18.97 -25.21
C TYR A 26 -65.47 17.56 -25.05
N GLU A 27 -66.30 16.52 -24.99
CA GLU A 27 -65.85 15.12 -24.98
C GLU A 27 -65.06 14.77 -26.25
N SER A 28 -65.55 15.18 -27.42
CA SER A 28 -64.83 14.97 -28.69
C SER A 28 -63.48 15.68 -28.71
N HIS A 29 -63.42 16.94 -28.26
CA HIS A 29 -62.17 17.70 -28.16
C HIS A 29 -61.19 17.09 -27.15
N ALA A 30 -61.67 16.60 -26.01
CA ALA A 30 -60.85 15.92 -25.02
C ALA A 30 -60.27 14.62 -25.58
N GLN A 31 -61.06 13.86 -26.33
CA GLN A 31 -60.64 12.61 -26.96
C GLN A 31 -59.58 12.85 -28.03
N GLU A 32 -59.73 13.87 -28.88
CA GLU A 32 -58.70 14.26 -29.87
C GLU A 32 -57.39 14.68 -29.21
N ARG A 33 -57.45 15.51 -28.14
CA ARG A 33 -56.24 15.91 -27.40
C ARG A 33 -55.57 14.74 -26.72
N PHE A 34 -56.34 13.78 -26.20
CA PHE A 34 -55.79 12.56 -25.60
C PHE A 34 -55.10 11.68 -26.64
N GLN A 35 -55.72 11.48 -27.81
CA GLN A 35 -55.11 10.75 -28.93
C GLN A 35 -53.83 11.41 -29.43
N HIS A 36 -53.83 12.75 -29.55
CA HIS A 36 -52.64 13.52 -29.89
C HIS A 36 -51.56 13.33 -28.81
N GLY A 37 -51.90 13.40 -27.53
CA GLY A 37 -50.96 13.12 -26.43
C GLY A 37 -50.34 11.73 -26.50
N GLN A 38 -51.14 10.69 -26.80
CA GLN A 38 -50.64 9.32 -26.95
C GLN A 38 -49.70 9.18 -28.17
N LEU A 39 -50.04 9.76 -29.31
CA LEU A 39 -49.20 9.72 -30.51
C LEU A 39 -47.84 10.40 -30.28
N TYR A 40 -47.83 11.55 -29.61
CA TYR A 40 -46.60 12.29 -29.33
C TYR A 40 -45.78 11.67 -28.19
N LYS A 41 -46.40 10.93 -27.27
CA LYS A 41 -45.69 10.09 -26.29
C LYS A 41 -44.79 9.06 -27.00
N HIS A 42 -45.33 8.35 -28.00
CA HIS A 42 -44.55 7.38 -28.77
C HIS A 42 -43.43 8.06 -29.56
N LYS A 43 -43.72 9.13 -30.30
CA LYS A 43 -42.70 9.87 -31.07
C LYS A 43 -41.59 10.46 -30.20
N ALA A 44 -41.92 10.98 -29.01
CA ALA A 44 -40.94 11.46 -28.06
C ALA A 44 -40.08 10.31 -27.54
N ASN A 45 -40.70 9.19 -27.16
CA ASN A 45 -39.98 8.00 -26.71
C ASN A 45 -39.02 7.48 -27.79
N ASP A 46 -39.46 7.37 -29.04
CA ASP A 46 -38.63 6.91 -30.15
C ASP A 46 -37.45 7.86 -30.42
N HIS A 47 -37.70 9.18 -30.41
CA HIS A 47 -36.64 10.18 -30.60
C HIS A 47 -35.60 10.15 -29.47
N PHE A 48 -36.02 10.17 -28.20
CA PHE A 48 -35.09 10.11 -27.07
C PHE A 48 -34.39 8.75 -26.97
N THR A 49 -35.07 7.65 -27.33
CA THR A 49 -34.42 6.33 -27.39
C THR A 49 -33.30 6.36 -28.42
N SER A 50 -33.54 6.86 -29.64
CA SER A 50 -32.50 6.97 -30.67
C SER A 50 -31.29 7.83 -30.23
N LEU A 51 -31.54 8.92 -29.51
CA LEU A 51 -30.47 9.77 -28.96
C LEU A 51 -29.69 9.06 -27.85
N LEU A 52 -30.36 8.32 -26.97
CA LEU A 52 -29.71 7.53 -25.92
C LEU A 52 -28.88 6.38 -26.50
N VAL A 53 -29.36 5.73 -27.57
CA VAL A 53 -28.61 4.71 -28.32
C VAL A 53 -27.31 5.32 -28.84
N GLN A 54 -27.42 6.42 -29.59
CA GLN A 54 -26.26 7.09 -30.18
C GLN A 54 -25.28 7.55 -29.10
N ASN A 55 -25.77 8.15 -28.02
CA ASN A 55 -24.91 8.57 -26.91
C ASN A 55 -24.24 7.38 -26.21
N ALA A 56 -24.92 6.23 -26.05
CA ALA A 56 -24.32 5.04 -25.46
C ALA A 56 -23.20 4.49 -26.35
N GLU A 57 -23.42 4.40 -27.67
CA GLU A 57 -22.39 4.01 -28.64
C GLU A 57 -21.21 4.99 -28.66
N GLU A 58 -21.47 6.30 -28.59
CA GLU A 58 -20.44 7.34 -28.49
C GLU A 58 -19.64 7.24 -27.18
N ILE A 59 -20.29 6.96 -26.04
CA ILE A 59 -19.63 6.73 -24.75
C ILE A 59 -18.78 5.46 -24.79
N GLU A 60 -19.30 4.34 -25.32
CA GLU A 60 -18.54 3.10 -25.47
C GLU A 60 -17.32 3.29 -26.37
N SER A 61 -17.49 3.99 -27.50
CA SER A 61 -16.38 4.31 -28.40
C SER A 61 -15.37 5.26 -27.74
N PHE A 62 -15.83 6.28 -27.01
CA PHE A 62 -14.97 7.20 -26.29
C PHE A 62 -14.17 6.47 -25.19
N LEU A 63 -14.83 5.61 -24.41
CA LEU A 63 -14.17 4.76 -23.42
C LEU A 63 -13.15 3.85 -24.11
N ALA A 64 -13.48 3.20 -25.23
CA ALA A 64 -12.54 2.35 -25.97
C ALA A 64 -11.30 3.11 -26.48
N GLU A 65 -11.45 4.35 -26.94
CA GLU A 65 -10.36 5.17 -27.48
C GLU A 65 -9.54 5.92 -26.41
N HIS A 66 -10.17 6.28 -25.28
CA HIS A 66 -9.59 7.10 -24.22
C HIS A 66 -9.41 6.35 -22.90
N LEU A 67 -9.64 5.03 -22.87
CA LEU A 67 -9.28 4.19 -21.73
C LEU A 67 -7.78 4.42 -21.48
N PRO A 68 -7.41 5.06 -20.34
CA PRO A 68 -6.01 5.07 -19.95
C PRO A 68 -5.55 3.59 -19.86
N PRO A 69 -4.28 3.29 -20.15
CA PRO A 69 -3.79 1.92 -20.20
C PRO A 69 -4.25 1.19 -18.94
N LEU A 70 -5.16 0.22 -19.15
CA LEU A 70 -5.86 -0.62 -18.19
C LEU A 70 -5.31 -0.47 -16.77
N VAL A 71 -5.80 0.54 -16.05
CA VAL A 71 -5.40 0.76 -14.67
C VAL A 71 -6.07 -0.36 -13.88
N ASN A 72 -5.26 -1.32 -13.44
CA ASN A 72 -5.72 -2.58 -12.84
C ASN A 72 -6.74 -2.42 -11.70
N GLY A 73 -6.84 -1.26 -11.05
CA GLY A 73 -7.89 -0.98 -10.06
C GLY A 73 -9.28 -0.67 -10.63
N TRP A 74 -9.46 -0.56 -11.95
CA TRP A 74 -10.65 0.08 -12.59
C TRP A 74 -11.59 -0.92 -13.26
N ILE A 75 -11.15 -2.17 -13.38
CA ILE A 75 -11.76 -3.18 -14.23
C ILE A 75 -12.52 -4.18 -13.34
N ASP A 76 -13.65 -4.65 -13.85
CA ASP A 76 -14.41 -5.73 -13.22
C ASP A 76 -13.53 -7.00 -13.11
N TRP A 77 -13.77 -7.82 -12.10
CA TRP A 77 -13.09 -9.10 -11.94
C TRP A 77 -13.44 -10.11 -13.03
N GLU A 78 -14.60 -9.96 -13.68
CA GLU A 78 -15.05 -10.89 -14.73
C GLU A 78 -14.37 -10.64 -16.09
N GLU A 79 -13.63 -9.55 -16.25
CA GLU A 79 -12.96 -9.18 -17.49
C GLU A 79 -11.72 -10.04 -17.76
N GLU A 80 -11.54 -10.45 -19.03
CA GLU A 80 -10.43 -11.33 -19.46
C GLU A 80 -9.05 -10.75 -19.17
N HIS A 81 -8.96 -9.41 -19.07
CA HIS A 81 -7.73 -8.69 -18.74
C HIS A 81 -6.99 -9.26 -17.51
N TRP A 82 -7.71 -9.67 -16.46
CA TRP A 82 -7.09 -10.21 -15.25
C TRP A 82 -6.33 -11.53 -15.49
N LEU A 83 -6.72 -12.29 -16.51
CA LEU A 83 -6.03 -13.52 -16.91
C LEU A 83 -4.65 -13.20 -17.52
N SER A 84 -4.54 -12.09 -18.25
CA SER A 84 -3.27 -11.63 -18.84
C SER A 84 -2.43 -10.73 -17.93
N TRP A 85 -3.03 -10.12 -16.91
CA TRP A 85 -2.41 -9.14 -16.00
C TRP A 85 -0.99 -9.53 -15.53
N GLN A 86 -0.08 -8.55 -15.49
CA GLN A 86 1.28 -8.70 -14.96
C GLN A 86 1.58 -7.69 -13.84
N PRO A 87 2.38 -8.07 -12.81
CA PRO A 87 2.77 -7.16 -11.73
C PRO A 87 3.46 -5.86 -12.17
N THR A 88 4.11 -5.85 -13.33
CA THR A 88 4.75 -4.66 -13.93
C THR A 88 3.77 -3.61 -14.41
N GLU A 89 2.49 -3.97 -14.56
CA GLU A 89 1.41 -3.07 -14.98
C GLU A 89 0.77 -2.35 -13.76
N ALA A 90 1.22 -2.65 -12.54
CA ALA A 90 0.69 -2.05 -11.32
C ALA A 90 0.92 -0.53 -11.30
N ILE A 91 -0.16 0.23 -11.13
CA ILE A 91 -0.14 1.70 -11.10
C ILE A 91 -0.83 2.18 -9.82
N LEU A 92 -0.19 3.15 -9.16
CA LEU A 92 -0.78 3.91 -8.07
C LEU A 92 -1.85 4.85 -8.63
N ALA A 93 -3.11 4.66 -8.22
CA ALA A 93 -4.21 5.52 -8.66
C ALA A 93 -4.83 6.28 -7.47
N PRO A 94 -5.32 7.51 -7.69
CA PRO A 94 -5.98 8.29 -6.64
C PRO A 94 -7.40 7.80 -6.32
N GLN A 95 -7.93 6.89 -7.13
CA GLN A 95 -9.28 6.33 -6.99
C GLN A 95 -9.21 4.81 -7.09
N ILE A 96 -10.13 4.14 -6.40
CA ILE A 96 -10.27 2.68 -6.40
C ILE A 96 -11.70 2.30 -6.74
N ARG A 97 -11.90 1.29 -7.58
CA ARG A 97 -13.23 0.78 -7.91
C ARG A 97 -13.87 0.12 -6.69
N ILE A 98 -15.15 0.39 -6.50
CA ILE A 98 -15.97 -0.17 -5.41
C ILE A 98 -17.24 -0.87 -5.90
N GLY A 99 -17.51 -0.80 -7.20
CA GLY A 99 -18.71 -1.36 -7.81
C GLY A 99 -18.96 -0.77 -9.19
N GLU A 100 -20.19 -0.93 -9.67
CA GLU A 100 -20.66 -0.36 -10.92
C GLU A 100 -22.06 0.23 -10.78
N ASN A 101 -22.39 1.19 -11.64
CA ASN A 101 -23.69 1.81 -11.74
C ASN A 101 -24.34 1.33 -13.03
N ILE A 102 -25.43 0.57 -12.93
CA ILE A 102 -26.16 0.05 -14.09
C ILE A 102 -27.46 0.83 -14.30
N GLU A 103 -27.64 1.37 -15.50
CA GLU A 103 -28.87 2.06 -15.90
C GLU A 103 -30.01 1.07 -16.10
N GLN A 104 -31.10 1.25 -15.36
CA GLN A 104 -32.23 0.31 -15.34
C GLN A 104 -33.31 0.57 -16.40
N ARG A 105 -33.30 1.73 -17.07
CA ARG A 105 -34.29 2.01 -18.11
C ARG A 105 -34.12 1.04 -19.28
N GLU A 106 -35.17 0.28 -19.60
CA GLU A 106 -35.20 -0.60 -20.77
C GLU A 106 -35.09 0.23 -22.05
N LEU A 107 -33.92 0.18 -22.69
CA LEU A 107 -33.64 0.83 -23.97
C LEU A 107 -33.90 -0.14 -25.13
N ASN A 108 -35.16 -0.53 -25.36
CA ASN A 108 -35.62 -1.27 -26.57
C ASN A 108 -34.60 -2.26 -27.20
N GLY A 109 -34.02 -3.17 -26.41
CA GLY A 109 -33.11 -4.22 -26.90
C GLY A 109 -31.61 -3.89 -26.89
N LEU A 110 -31.20 -2.72 -26.39
CA LEU A 110 -29.81 -2.40 -26.10
C LEU A 110 -29.34 -3.02 -24.77
N ARG A 111 -28.03 -3.25 -24.68
CA ARG A 111 -27.40 -3.63 -23.41
C ARG A 111 -27.59 -2.52 -22.37
N PRO A 112 -27.81 -2.86 -21.10
CA PRO A 112 -27.81 -1.88 -20.02
C PRO A 112 -26.49 -1.11 -20.01
N VAL A 113 -26.54 0.21 -19.91
CA VAL A 113 -25.33 1.04 -19.78
C VAL A 113 -24.77 0.82 -18.37
N SER A 114 -23.57 0.25 -18.27
CA SER A 114 -22.83 0.12 -17.02
C SER A 114 -21.68 1.12 -16.97
N VAL A 115 -21.51 1.77 -15.82
CA VAL A 115 -20.41 2.71 -15.57
C VAL A 115 -19.72 2.31 -14.26
N PRO A 116 -18.40 2.09 -14.24
CA PRO A 116 -17.67 1.81 -13.00
C PRO A 116 -17.85 2.91 -11.96
N HIS A 117 -17.98 2.52 -10.69
CA HIS A 117 -18.14 3.41 -9.56
C HIS A 117 -16.88 3.39 -8.69
N TYR A 118 -16.39 4.58 -8.30
CA TYR A 118 -15.10 4.74 -7.62
C TYR A 118 -15.22 5.43 -6.28
N ALA A 119 -14.35 5.06 -5.34
CA ALA A 119 -14.10 5.77 -4.10
C ALA A 119 -12.74 6.49 -4.14
N PRO A 120 -12.58 7.60 -3.39
CA PRO A 120 -11.29 8.23 -3.19
C PRO A 120 -10.32 7.26 -2.50
N PHE A 121 -9.07 7.26 -2.95
CA PHE A 121 -8.04 6.33 -2.49
C PHE A 121 -6.76 7.09 -2.11
N ILE A 122 -5.62 6.71 -2.68
CA ILE A 122 -4.30 7.27 -2.33
C ILE A 122 -4.24 8.76 -2.73
N SER A 123 -3.56 9.57 -1.92
CA SER A 123 -3.48 11.05 -2.07
C SER A 123 -4.77 11.84 -1.83
N CYS A 124 -5.91 11.18 -1.64
CA CYS A 124 -7.15 11.89 -1.32
C CYS A 124 -7.31 12.19 0.17
N ASN A 125 -6.40 11.68 1.02
CA ASN A 125 -6.46 11.81 2.48
C ASN A 125 -7.80 11.31 3.06
N LYS A 126 -8.33 10.19 2.52
CA LYS A 126 -9.61 9.61 2.93
C LYS A 126 -9.44 8.22 3.53
N THR A 127 -10.22 7.96 4.58
CA THR A 127 -10.47 6.60 5.12
C THR A 127 -11.73 6.07 4.47
N ILE A 128 -11.78 4.80 4.07
CA ILE A 128 -13.00 4.23 3.48
C ILE A 128 -13.82 3.54 4.58
N ILE A 129 -15.10 3.90 4.69
CA ILE A 129 -16.05 3.27 5.60
C ILE A 129 -17.23 2.74 4.79
N ILE A 130 -17.42 1.42 4.81
CA ILE A 130 -18.48 0.71 4.12
C ILE A 130 -19.62 0.52 5.12
N LEU A 131 -20.78 1.11 4.83
CA LEU A 131 -21.98 1.03 5.66
C LEU A 131 -22.79 -0.20 5.30
N SER A 132 -23.05 -1.05 6.28
CA SER A 132 -23.90 -2.24 6.17
C SER A 132 -24.81 -2.39 7.38
N ASP A 133 -25.76 -3.30 7.27
CA ASP A 133 -26.62 -3.77 8.35
C ASP A 133 -26.69 -5.30 8.32
N ASP A 134 -27.49 -5.93 9.19
CA ASP A 134 -27.63 -7.39 9.25
C ASP A 134 -28.09 -8.02 7.92
N SER A 135 -28.80 -7.26 7.09
CA SER A 135 -29.30 -7.76 5.79
C SER A 135 -28.26 -7.66 4.68
N THR A 136 -27.29 -6.76 4.83
CA THR A 136 -26.30 -6.42 3.80
C THR A 136 -24.86 -6.66 4.24
N ASN A 137 -24.68 -7.34 5.38
CA ASN A 137 -23.37 -7.61 5.99
C ASN A 137 -22.42 -8.38 5.04
N GLU A 138 -22.93 -9.38 4.33
CA GLU A 138 -22.14 -10.17 3.37
C GLU A 138 -21.65 -9.31 2.20
N GLU A 139 -22.50 -8.43 1.67
CA GLU A 139 -22.15 -7.51 0.58
C GLU A 139 -21.13 -6.45 1.04
N GLY A 140 -21.31 -5.89 2.23
CA GLY A 140 -20.34 -4.94 2.82
C GLY A 140 -18.97 -5.58 3.06
N LEU A 141 -18.95 -6.81 3.55
CA LEU A 141 -17.73 -7.58 3.72
C LEU A 141 -17.07 -7.92 2.37
N ALA A 142 -17.87 -8.23 1.34
CA ALA A 142 -17.38 -8.51 -0.01
C ALA A 142 -16.62 -7.32 -0.61
N ILE A 143 -17.11 -6.09 -0.42
CA ILE A 143 -16.38 -4.87 -0.84
C ILE A 143 -15.05 -4.78 -0.09
N LEU A 144 -15.04 -4.97 1.24
CA LEU A 144 -13.80 -4.91 2.03
C LEU A 144 -12.77 -5.92 1.53
N GLN A 145 -13.21 -7.14 1.19
CA GLN A 145 -12.35 -8.17 0.63
C GLN A 145 -11.86 -7.81 -0.78
N SER A 146 -12.75 -7.31 -1.65
CA SER A 146 -12.41 -6.84 -2.99
C SER A 146 -11.34 -5.75 -2.92
N LEU A 147 -11.52 -4.74 -2.05
CA LEU A 147 -10.56 -3.66 -1.83
C LEU A 147 -9.19 -4.20 -1.43
N ALA A 148 -9.12 -5.12 -0.45
CA ALA A 148 -7.84 -5.69 -0.01
C ALA A 148 -7.11 -6.44 -1.14
N ILE A 149 -7.84 -7.13 -2.01
CA ILE A 149 -7.26 -7.83 -3.18
C ILE A 149 -6.82 -6.81 -4.25
N ARG A 150 -7.65 -5.81 -4.56
CA ARG A 150 -7.32 -4.74 -5.52
C ARG A 150 -6.06 -4.01 -5.10
N THR A 151 -5.93 -3.61 -3.83
CA THR A 151 -4.74 -2.91 -3.33
C THR A 151 -3.49 -3.79 -3.40
N ALA A 152 -3.62 -5.11 -3.27
CA ALA A 152 -2.47 -6.02 -3.38
C ALA A 152 -1.96 -6.11 -4.82
N LEU A 153 -2.87 -6.07 -5.80
CA LEU A 153 -2.55 -6.09 -7.21
C LEU A 153 -2.04 -4.73 -7.70
N MET A 154 -2.56 -3.64 -7.17
CA MET A 154 -2.08 -2.28 -7.46
C MET A 154 -0.71 -1.99 -6.82
N LEU A 155 -0.32 -2.70 -5.75
CA LEU A 155 0.93 -2.49 -5.02
C LEU A 155 1.66 -3.80 -4.65
N PRO A 156 2.10 -4.61 -5.63
CA PRO A 156 2.61 -5.98 -5.42
C PRO A 156 3.73 -6.12 -4.38
N HIS A 157 4.63 -5.14 -4.31
CA HIS A 157 5.80 -5.14 -3.42
C HIS A 157 5.80 -4.01 -2.39
N GLN A 158 4.85 -3.08 -2.49
CA GLN A 158 4.77 -1.86 -1.68
C GLN A 158 3.63 -1.89 -0.66
N ALA A 159 2.80 -2.94 -0.65
CA ALA A 159 1.71 -3.11 0.31
C ALA A 159 2.09 -4.01 1.49
N ARG A 160 1.46 -3.74 2.62
CA ARG A 160 1.41 -4.53 3.86
C ARG A 160 -0.01 -4.47 4.41
N TYR A 161 -0.44 -5.50 5.12
CA TYR A 161 -1.82 -5.59 5.62
C TYR A 161 -1.89 -5.83 7.12
N THR A 162 -2.79 -5.11 7.78
CA THR A 162 -3.21 -5.38 9.16
C THR A 162 -4.70 -5.70 9.12
N LEU A 163 -5.04 -6.97 9.38
CA LEU A 163 -6.39 -7.50 9.22
C LEU A 163 -7.02 -7.71 10.60
N LEU A 164 -8.09 -6.96 10.89
CA LEU A 164 -8.77 -6.96 12.18
C LEU A 164 -10.14 -7.60 12.03
N ASP A 165 -10.35 -8.70 12.74
CA ASP A 165 -11.61 -9.44 12.78
C ASP A 165 -11.78 -10.09 14.16
N PRO A 166 -12.01 -9.29 15.22
CA PRO A 166 -12.13 -9.81 16.58
C PRO A 166 -13.35 -10.72 16.75
N ALA A 167 -14.45 -10.45 16.03
CA ALA A 167 -15.67 -11.24 16.12
C ALA A 167 -15.60 -12.58 15.34
N GLY A 168 -15.03 -12.57 14.14
CA GLY A 168 -14.94 -13.72 13.25
C GLY A 168 -13.66 -14.54 13.37
N ASN A 169 -12.71 -14.15 14.23
CA ASN A 169 -11.40 -14.79 14.40
C ASN A 169 -10.62 -14.94 13.07
N GLY A 170 -10.75 -13.96 12.17
CA GLY A 170 -10.07 -13.92 10.88
C GLY A 170 -10.85 -14.58 9.74
N ALA A 171 -12.05 -15.12 9.98
CA ALA A 171 -12.91 -15.69 8.94
C ALA A 171 -13.30 -14.66 7.87
N ALA A 172 -13.33 -13.37 8.23
CA ALA A 172 -13.59 -12.27 7.32
C ALA A 172 -12.54 -12.15 6.18
N PHE A 173 -11.37 -12.76 6.30
CA PHE A 173 -10.25 -12.61 5.37
C PHE A 173 -9.71 -13.95 4.85
N PRO A 174 -10.49 -14.71 4.05
CA PRO A 174 -10.04 -16.00 3.50
C PRO A 174 -8.79 -15.87 2.61
N MET A 175 -8.59 -14.69 2.01
CA MET A 175 -7.44 -14.36 1.18
C MET A 175 -6.16 -14.03 1.94
N ARG A 176 -6.17 -14.05 3.29
CA ARG A 176 -5.03 -13.69 4.16
C ARG A 176 -3.70 -14.33 3.72
N ARG A 177 -3.71 -15.62 3.38
CA ARG A 177 -2.50 -16.37 2.98
C ARG A 177 -1.89 -15.93 1.65
N TYR A 178 -2.63 -15.13 0.89
CA TYR A 178 -2.24 -14.70 -0.44
C TYR A 178 -1.84 -13.22 -0.49
N LEU A 179 -2.25 -12.43 0.50
CA LEU A 179 -1.88 -11.02 0.58
C LEU A 179 -0.38 -10.85 0.89
N PRO A 180 0.29 -9.84 0.30
CA PRO A 180 1.70 -9.60 0.55
C PRO A 180 1.89 -9.03 1.97
N GLN A 181 2.78 -9.63 2.74
CA GLN A 181 3.19 -9.16 4.07
C GLN A 181 2.03 -8.82 5.01
N VAL A 182 1.27 -9.83 5.42
CA VAL A 182 0.25 -9.66 6.47
C VAL A 182 0.93 -9.63 7.85
N ARG A 183 0.62 -8.61 8.66
CA ARG A 183 1.07 -8.52 10.04
C ARG A 183 0.51 -9.67 10.87
N GLU A 184 1.33 -10.25 11.73
CA GLU A 184 0.84 -11.16 12.76
C GLU A 184 0.05 -10.35 13.78
N THR A 185 -1.27 -10.55 13.77
CA THR A 185 -2.18 -9.94 14.73
C THR A 185 -2.33 -10.85 15.94
N GLY A 186 -2.25 -10.25 17.13
CA GLY A 186 -2.50 -10.96 18.38
C GLY A 186 -3.99 -10.97 18.74
N ASP A 187 -4.31 -11.53 19.91
CA ASP A 187 -5.69 -11.49 20.44
C ASP A 187 -6.10 -10.05 20.88
N ASP A 188 -5.12 -9.14 21.06
CA ASP A 188 -5.36 -7.76 21.49
C ASP A 188 -5.22 -6.77 20.32
N VAL A 189 -6.37 -6.45 19.71
CA VAL A 189 -6.47 -5.48 18.60
C VAL A 189 -5.83 -4.14 18.95
N ARG A 190 -5.92 -3.67 20.19
CA ARG A 190 -5.34 -2.38 20.59
C ARG A 190 -3.82 -2.39 20.44
N ARG A 191 -3.17 -3.49 20.83
CA ARG A 191 -1.72 -3.62 20.74
C ARG A 191 -1.24 -3.54 19.29
N ASP A 192 -1.95 -4.21 18.38
CA ASP A 192 -1.62 -4.20 16.96
C ASP A 192 -1.77 -2.78 16.37
N LEU A 193 -2.81 -2.07 16.76
CA LEU A 193 -3.03 -0.67 16.36
C LEU A 193 -1.99 0.31 16.97
N ASP A 194 -1.52 0.06 18.19
CA ASP A 194 -0.46 0.87 18.81
C ASP A 194 0.87 0.76 18.05
N GLU A 195 1.18 -0.38 17.44
CA GLU A 195 2.33 -0.52 16.55
C GLU A 195 2.19 0.34 15.30
N VAL A 196 1.00 0.32 14.67
CA VAL A 196 0.70 1.18 13.51
C VAL A 196 0.85 2.65 13.88
N ILE A 197 0.34 3.08 15.05
CA ILE A 197 0.46 4.47 15.52
C ILE A 197 1.92 4.87 15.75
N LYS A 198 2.77 3.98 16.28
CA LYS A 198 4.20 4.24 16.42
C LYS A 198 4.88 4.43 15.06
N GLU A 199 4.52 3.61 14.07
CA GLU A 199 5.03 3.76 12.71
C GLU A 199 4.57 5.07 12.06
N ILE A 200 3.31 5.48 12.24
CA ILE A 200 2.80 6.78 11.77
C ILE A 200 3.68 7.92 12.31
N ARG A 201 3.96 7.94 13.62
CA ARG A 201 4.81 8.98 14.22
C ARG A 201 6.22 8.98 13.63
N ARG A 202 6.84 7.80 13.51
CA ARG A 202 8.16 7.65 12.92
C ARG A 202 8.21 8.18 11.49
N ILE A 203 7.25 7.78 10.64
CA ILE A 203 7.22 8.19 9.23
C ILE A 203 7.04 9.69 9.11
N ASN A 204 6.15 10.26 9.92
CA ASN A 204 5.90 11.69 9.96
C ASN A 204 7.13 12.50 10.39
N GLU A 205 7.93 12.00 11.34
CA GLU A 205 9.17 12.65 11.80
C GLU A 205 10.37 12.45 10.85
N THR A 206 10.38 11.36 10.09
CA THR A 206 11.54 10.96 9.27
C THR A 206 11.42 11.42 7.81
N PHE A 207 10.22 11.35 7.23
CA PHE A 207 10.03 11.50 5.78
C PHE A 207 9.15 12.68 5.37
N LEU A 208 8.28 13.18 6.24
CA LEU A 208 7.35 14.25 5.89
C LEU A 208 7.90 15.59 6.34
N ASP A 209 8.04 16.51 5.39
CA ASP A 209 8.51 17.88 5.58
C ASP A 209 7.65 18.86 4.76
N ALA A 210 8.10 20.11 4.62
CA ALA A 210 7.35 21.12 3.88
C ALA A 210 7.31 20.87 2.35
N ASP A 211 8.22 20.04 1.82
CA ASP A 211 8.33 19.75 0.39
C ASP A 211 7.64 18.41 0.03
N SER A 212 7.53 17.47 0.98
CA SER A 212 6.87 16.17 0.83
C SER A 212 5.71 16.01 1.83
N ASP A 213 4.54 16.52 1.46
CA ASP A 213 3.37 16.58 2.34
C ASP A 213 2.70 15.22 2.63
N SER A 214 2.96 14.20 1.80
CA SER A 214 2.37 12.86 1.89
C SER A 214 3.34 11.76 1.44
N PHE A 215 3.20 10.56 2.01
CA PHE A 215 4.13 9.43 1.84
C PHE A 215 4.27 8.97 0.39
N GLU A 216 3.22 9.04 -0.41
CA GLU A 216 3.27 8.67 -1.82
C GLU A 216 4.08 9.64 -2.69
N LEU A 217 4.32 10.87 -2.22
CA LEU A 217 5.18 11.85 -2.89
C LEU A 217 6.66 11.62 -2.57
N VAL A 218 6.95 10.98 -1.43
CA VAL A 218 8.32 10.60 -1.06
C VAL A 218 8.84 9.62 -2.11
N PRO A 219 9.98 9.85 -2.78
CA PRO A 219 10.53 8.91 -3.75
C PRO A 219 10.71 7.51 -3.14
N GLU A 220 10.35 6.44 -3.88
CA GLU A 220 10.44 5.05 -3.40
C GLU A 220 11.82 4.71 -2.83
N GLU A 221 12.87 5.29 -3.41
CA GLU A 221 14.26 5.07 -3.03
C GLU A 221 14.55 5.54 -1.61
N LEU A 222 13.90 6.63 -1.18
CA LEU A 222 14.04 7.20 0.17
C LEU A 222 13.16 6.49 1.20
N ARG A 223 12.14 5.73 0.79
CA ARG A 223 11.21 5.01 1.67
C ARG A 223 11.85 3.75 2.30
N VAL A 224 13.07 3.81 2.84
CA VAL A 224 13.88 2.67 3.32
C VAL A 224 13.05 1.57 4.00
N ASN A 225 12.68 0.53 3.25
CA ASN A 225 11.79 -0.59 3.66
C ASN A 225 10.38 -0.20 4.17
N GLU A 226 9.97 1.04 4.01
CA GLU A 226 8.62 1.51 4.31
C GLU A 226 7.66 1.19 3.17
N ARG A 227 6.44 0.85 3.55
CA ARG A 227 5.40 0.34 2.67
C ARG A 227 4.07 0.97 3.03
N PHE A 228 3.21 1.10 2.03
CA PHE A 228 1.80 1.36 2.26
C PHE A 228 1.23 0.25 3.14
N GLU A 229 0.49 0.62 4.16
CA GLU A 229 -0.17 -0.35 5.03
C GLU A 229 -1.68 -0.14 4.97
N PHE A 230 -2.39 -1.20 4.63
CA PHE A 230 -3.85 -1.24 4.59
C PHE A 230 -4.36 -1.93 5.84
N ILE A 231 -5.05 -1.16 6.69
CA ILE A 231 -5.69 -1.64 7.90
C ILE A 231 -7.14 -1.95 7.52
N CYS A 232 -7.53 -3.21 7.58
CA CYS A 232 -8.89 -3.66 7.24
C CYS A 232 -9.60 -4.12 8.51
N ALA A 233 -10.64 -3.39 8.93
CA ALA A 233 -11.46 -3.74 10.09
C ALA A 233 -12.80 -4.32 9.64
N ALA A 234 -13.01 -5.61 9.93
CA ALA A 234 -14.24 -6.33 9.62
C ALA A 234 -15.26 -6.23 10.77
N ASP A 235 -16.55 -6.16 10.39
CA ASP A 235 -17.73 -6.18 11.29
C ASP A 235 -17.65 -5.19 12.46
N PHE A 236 -17.03 -4.02 12.23
CA PHE A 236 -16.97 -2.96 13.22
C PHE A 236 -18.39 -2.46 13.54
N PRO A 237 -18.74 -2.11 14.80
CA PRO A 237 -17.93 -2.13 16.03
C PRO A 237 -18.03 -3.44 16.85
N ASN A 238 -18.48 -4.55 16.27
CA ASN A 238 -18.67 -5.82 16.99
C ASN A 238 -17.36 -6.34 17.61
N GLN A 239 -17.34 -6.52 18.92
CA GLN A 239 -16.17 -6.96 19.70
C GLN A 239 -14.91 -6.06 19.60
N TYR A 240 -15.06 -4.81 19.16
CA TYR A 240 -13.98 -3.81 19.29
C TYR A 240 -14.07 -3.13 20.66
N ASP A 241 -13.01 -3.21 21.45
CA ASP A 241 -12.94 -2.50 22.72
C ASP A 241 -12.81 -0.98 22.51
N ARG A 242 -13.12 -0.20 23.55
CA ARG A 242 -13.06 1.27 23.48
C ARG A 242 -11.69 1.78 23.00
N ARG A 243 -10.61 1.14 23.43
CA ARG A 243 -9.23 1.57 23.13
C ARG A 243 -8.89 1.33 21.67
N ALA A 244 -9.38 0.24 21.09
CA ALA A 244 -9.23 -0.06 19.67
C ALA A 244 -9.99 0.96 18.81
N ILE A 245 -11.23 1.31 19.19
CA ILE A 245 -12.02 2.34 18.49
C ILE A 245 -11.29 3.69 18.48
N GLU A 246 -10.77 4.14 19.63
CA GLU A 246 -9.97 5.39 19.72
C GLU A 246 -8.72 5.33 18.83
N ALA A 247 -8.06 4.18 18.77
CA ALA A 247 -6.89 3.98 17.90
C ALA A 247 -7.26 4.03 16.41
N LEU A 248 -8.37 3.39 16.01
CA LEU A 248 -8.90 3.45 14.65
C LEU A 248 -9.24 4.88 14.24
N GLN A 249 -9.90 5.65 15.11
CA GLN A 249 -10.19 7.07 14.86
C GLN A 249 -8.90 7.90 14.71
N SER A 250 -7.90 7.66 15.56
CA SER A 250 -6.59 8.32 15.44
C SER A 250 -5.90 7.99 14.11
N ILE A 251 -5.89 6.71 13.71
CA ILE A 251 -5.29 6.26 12.45
C ILE A 251 -6.05 6.83 11.25
N ALA A 252 -7.38 6.87 11.29
CA ALA A 252 -8.20 7.42 10.22
C ALA A 252 -7.87 8.89 9.92
N ASN A 253 -7.55 9.65 10.96
CA ASN A 253 -7.31 11.10 10.87
C ASN A 253 -5.85 11.47 10.57
N THR A 254 -4.87 10.61 10.91
CA THR A 254 -3.43 10.92 10.81
C THR A 254 -2.66 9.99 9.88
N GLY A 255 -3.14 8.76 9.69
CA GLY A 255 -2.40 7.70 9.03
C GLY A 255 -2.27 7.86 7.51
N THR A 256 -3.29 8.40 6.86
CA THR A 256 -3.39 8.52 5.39
C THR A 256 -2.20 9.28 4.80
N ARG A 257 -1.76 10.38 5.44
CA ARG A 257 -0.57 11.15 5.03
C ARG A 257 0.73 10.35 5.11
N THR A 258 0.79 9.37 6.02
CA THR A 258 1.96 8.51 6.24
C THR A 258 1.90 7.19 5.46
N GLY A 259 0.97 7.07 4.50
CA GLY A 259 0.79 5.86 3.71
C GLY A 259 0.03 4.74 4.43
N LYS A 260 -0.63 5.04 5.55
CA LYS A 260 -1.45 4.10 6.33
C LYS A 260 -2.92 4.35 6.02
N TYR A 261 -3.55 3.43 5.31
CA TYR A 261 -4.93 3.57 4.84
C TYR A 261 -5.84 2.64 5.62
N LEU A 262 -6.96 3.19 6.12
CA LEU A 262 -7.93 2.44 6.91
C LEU A 262 -9.19 2.16 6.08
N PHE A 263 -9.60 0.90 6.08
CA PHE A 263 -10.85 0.40 5.51
C PHE A 263 -11.68 -0.24 6.61
N ILE A 264 -12.89 0.27 6.84
CA ILE A 264 -13.80 -0.23 7.88
C ILE A 264 -15.07 -0.76 7.22
N HIS A 265 -15.42 -2.00 7.51
CA HIS A 265 -16.78 -2.51 7.33
C HIS A 265 -17.58 -2.20 8.60
N TYR A 266 -18.43 -1.17 8.54
CA TYR A 266 -19.26 -0.70 9.66
C TYR A 266 -20.66 -1.27 9.57
N ASN A 267 -20.94 -2.25 10.44
CA ASN A 267 -22.27 -2.83 10.62
C ASN A 267 -23.07 -2.00 11.63
N GLN A 268 -24.08 -1.29 11.12
CA GLN A 268 -24.92 -0.35 11.87
C GLN A 268 -25.89 -1.04 12.85
N SER A 269 -26.03 -2.37 12.78
CA SER A 269 -26.83 -3.13 13.74
C SER A 269 -26.19 -3.18 15.14
N TYR A 270 -24.87 -2.95 15.23
CA TYR A 270 -24.16 -2.91 16.50
C TYR A 270 -24.02 -1.47 17.01
N GLU A 271 -24.43 -1.25 18.24
CA GLU A 271 -24.28 0.06 18.89
C GLU A 271 -22.81 0.34 19.26
N LEU A 272 -22.35 1.55 18.96
CA LEU A 272 -21.09 2.06 19.50
C LEU A 272 -21.19 2.28 21.02
N PRO A 273 -20.07 2.18 21.76
CA PRO A 273 -20.03 2.59 23.16
C PRO A 273 -20.52 4.04 23.34
N ARG A 274 -21.22 4.34 24.45
CA ARG A 274 -21.96 5.62 24.66
C ARG A 274 -21.17 6.92 24.45
N ASP A 275 -19.86 6.90 24.63
CA ASP A 275 -18.99 8.09 24.48
C ASP A 275 -18.35 8.19 23.08
N MET A 276 -18.62 7.23 22.19
CA MET A 276 -18.03 7.12 20.86
C MET A 276 -19.07 7.44 19.79
N ASN A 277 -18.60 8.07 18.72
CA ASN A 277 -19.43 8.38 17.56
C ASN A 277 -18.60 8.27 16.27
N MET A 278 -19.31 8.23 15.14
CA MET A 278 -18.70 8.17 13.82
C MET A 278 -18.18 9.53 13.32
N GLU A 279 -18.56 10.65 13.94
CA GLU A 279 -18.12 12.00 13.55
C GLU A 279 -16.62 12.22 13.80
N GLU A 280 -16.02 11.45 14.73
CA GLU A 280 -14.57 11.46 14.96
C GLU A 280 -13.77 10.91 13.77
N PHE A 281 -14.39 10.20 12.82
CA PHE A 281 -13.77 9.83 11.54
C PHE A 281 -13.88 10.99 10.54
N LYS A 282 -13.16 12.09 10.81
CA LYS A 282 -13.31 13.40 10.13
C LYS A 282 -13.07 13.34 8.62
N ASN A 283 -12.21 12.42 8.18
CA ASN A 283 -11.83 12.26 6.78
C ASN A 283 -12.44 11.00 6.13
N ALA A 284 -13.53 10.47 6.67
CA ALA A 284 -14.15 9.28 6.10
C ALA A 284 -14.85 9.56 4.75
N ALA A 285 -14.67 8.62 3.83
CA ALA A 285 -15.47 8.42 2.63
C ALA A 285 -16.46 7.30 2.92
N TYR A 286 -17.73 7.66 3.06
CA TYR A 286 -18.79 6.71 3.36
C TYR A 286 -19.33 6.08 2.07
N ILE A 287 -19.29 4.75 2.01
CA ILE A 287 -19.86 3.95 0.94
C ILE A 287 -21.16 3.34 1.47
N THR A 288 -22.26 3.56 0.76
CA THR A 288 -23.53 2.88 1.03
C THR A 288 -23.77 1.80 -0.01
N LEU A 289 -24.31 0.66 0.39
CA LEU A 289 -24.53 -0.46 -0.53
C LEU A 289 -25.63 -0.19 -1.57
N ASN A 290 -26.48 0.81 -1.34
CA ASN A 290 -27.53 1.22 -2.28
C ASN A 290 -27.09 2.30 -3.27
N ASN A 291 -26.11 3.14 -2.90
CA ASN A 291 -25.75 4.34 -3.67
C ASN A 291 -24.26 4.49 -3.96
N GLY A 292 -23.39 3.63 -3.44
CA GLY A 292 -21.95 3.75 -3.55
C GLY A 292 -21.42 4.95 -2.74
N TYR A 293 -20.41 5.61 -3.28
CA TYR A 293 -19.78 6.83 -2.75
C TYR A 293 -20.29 8.07 -3.47
N ASP A 294 -20.68 9.11 -2.72
CA ASP A 294 -20.99 10.46 -3.24
C ASP A 294 -21.92 10.47 -4.48
N ARG A 295 -23.06 9.78 -4.37
CA ARG A 295 -24.01 9.71 -5.49
C ARG A 295 -24.63 11.08 -5.75
N ASN A 296 -24.45 11.58 -6.97
CA ASN A 296 -25.15 12.77 -7.46
C ASN A 296 -26.67 12.52 -7.55
N GLU A 297 -27.45 13.06 -6.61
CA GLU A 297 -28.92 13.05 -6.63
C GLU A 297 -29.55 13.83 -7.80
N GLY A 298 -28.73 14.41 -8.69
CA GLY A 298 -29.15 15.26 -9.81
C GLY A 298 -29.05 14.66 -11.21
N THR A 299 -28.68 13.37 -11.37
CA THR A 299 -28.56 12.79 -12.71
C THR A 299 -29.92 12.43 -13.29
N ALA A 300 -30.16 12.72 -14.58
CA ALA A 300 -31.35 12.25 -15.31
C ALA A 300 -31.36 10.73 -15.58
N CYS A 301 -30.37 10.00 -15.04
CA CYS A 301 -30.18 8.56 -15.20
C CYS A 301 -30.67 7.78 -13.98
N ASN A 302 -31.26 6.61 -14.22
CA ASN A 302 -31.76 5.72 -13.17
C ASN A 302 -30.74 4.62 -12.89
N PHE A 303 -29.54 5.05 -12.49
CA PHE A 303 -28.47 4.13 -12.11
C PHE A 303 -28.82 3.39 -10.81
N ILE A 304 -28.57 2.09 -10.77
CA ILE A 304 -28.50 1.31 -9.53
C ILE A 304 -27.06 0.95 -9.30
N PHE A 305 -26.57 1.18 -8.09
CA PHE A 305 -25.23 0.79 -7.69
C PHE A 305 -25.22 -0.70 -7.34
N TYR A 306 -24.26 -1.41 -7.91
CA TYR A 306 -23.96 -2.81 -7.62
C TYR A 306 -22.57 -2.89 -7.02
N PRO A 307 -22.44 -3.33 -5.76
CA PRO A 307 -21.15 -3.38 -5.08
C PRO A 307 -20.25 -4.48 -5.65
N ASP A 308 -18.96 -4.18 -5.74
CA ASP A 308 -17.96 -5.16 -6.18
C ASP A 308 -17.92 -6.37 -5.25
N GLN A 309 -17.85 -7.55 -5.85
CA GLN A 309 -17.57 -8.81 -5.15
C GLN A 309 -16.07 -9.14 -5.22
N PRO A 310 -15.52 -9.96 -4.32
CA PRO A 310 -14.17 -10.48 -4.50
C PRO A 310 -14.11 -11.39 -5.74
N PRO A 311 -12.95 -11.48 -6.42
CA PRO A 311 -12.80 -12.34 -7.59
C PRO A 311 -12.99 -13.81 -7.21
N SER A 312 -13.35 -14.64 -8.19
CA SER A 312 -13.52 -16.08 -7.97
C SER A 312 -12.26 -16.73 -7.38
N ALA A 313 -12.41 -17.80 -6.58
CA ALA A 313 -11.28 -18.49 -5.96
C ALA A 313 -10.23 -18.99 -6.99
N GLN A 314 -10.67 -19.32 -8.20
CA GLN A 314 -9.79 -19.69 -9.31
C GLN A 314 -8.95 -18.50 -9.79
N LEU A 315 -9.60 -17.35 -10.01
CA LEU A 315 -8.91 -16.14 -10.44
C LEU A 315 -7.96 -15.62 -9.35
N GLN A 316 -8.39 -15.62 -8.08
CA GLN A 316 -7.54 -15.29 -6.93
C GLN A 316 -6.25 -16.13 -6.94
N SER A 317 -6.38 -17.45 -7.08
CA SER A 317 -5.21 -18.34 -7.05
C SER A 317 -4.21 -18.01 -8.16
N GLN A 318 -4.67 -17.67 -9.36
CA GLN A 318 -3.81 -17.30 -10.48
C GLN A 318 -3.13 -15.94 -10.27
N LEU A 319 -3.90 -14.92 -9.87
CA LEU A 319 -3.40 -13.57 -9.63
C LEU A 319 -2.36 -13.55 -8.49
N PHE A 320 -2.64 -14.26 -7.41
CA PHE A 320 -1.74 -14.33 -6.27
C PHE A 320 -0.47 -15.13 -6.52
N GLU A 321 -0.53 -16.14 -7.39
CA GLU A 321 0.68 -16.84 -7.82
C GLU A 321 1.58 -15.91 -8.64
N LYS A 322 1.00 -15.09 -9.54
CA LYS A 322 1.75 -14.04 -10.25
C LYS A 322 2.33 -13.00 -9.28
N LEU A 323 1.57 -12.55 -8.27
CA LEU A 323 2.05 -11.65 -7.23
C LEU A 323 3.21 -12.23 -6.42
N ARG A 324 3.15 -13.53 -6.08
CA ARG A 324 4.23 -14.20 -5.36
C ARG A 324 5.51 -14.30 -6.20
N GLN A 325 5.37 -14.48 -7.50
CA GLN A 325 6.49 -14.53 -8.44
C GLN A 325 7.04 -13.12 -8.77
N ALA A 326 6.26 -12.08 -8.51
CA ALA A 326 6.68 -10.69 -8.64
C ALA A 326 7.81 -10.40 -7.63
N LYS A 327 9.03 -10.24 -8.15
CA LYS A 327 10.12 -9.70 -7.33
C LYS A 327 10.01 -8.18 -7.26
N PRO A 328 10.41 -7.54 -6.15
CA PRO A 328 10.71 -6.11 -6.17
C PRO A 328 11.67 -5.83 -7.32
N PRO A 329 11.55 -4.70 -8.03
CA PRO A 329 12.51 -4.34 -9.07
C PRO A 329 13.92 -4.43 -8.48
N GLU A 330 14.73 -5.37 -8.98
CA GLU A 330 16.10 -5.53 -8.54
C GLU A 330 16.88 -4.29 -8.96
N ARG A 331 17.22 -3.44 -7.98
CA ARG A 331 18.17 -2.36 -8.21
C ARG A 331 19.54 -3.01 -8.35
N LYS A 332 19.94 -3.30 -9.58
CA LYS A 332 21.30 -3.73 -9.88
C LYS A 332 22.22 -2.54 -9.63
N LEU A 333 22.79 -2.51 -8.44
CA LEU A 333 23.89 -1.62 -8.09
C LEU A 333 25.17 -2.38 -8.43
N ASP A 334 25.97 -1.83 -9.34
CA ASP A 334 27.29 -2.39 -9.61
C ASP A 334 28.27 -1.98 -8.49
N TRP A 335 29.39 -2.69 -8.39
CA TRP A 335 30.48 -2.36 -7.49
C TRP A 335 30.91 -0.90 -7.66
N ASP A 336 31.13 -0.50 -8.91
CA ASP A 336 31.66 0.83 -9.26
C ASP A 336 30.66 1.96 -8.97
N ASP A 337 29.36 1.65 -8.92
CA ASP A 337 28.32 2.66 -8.64
C ASP A 337 28.29 3.08 -7.17
N VAL A 338 28.69 2.20 -6.26
CA VAL A 338 28.44 2.35 -4.81
C VAL A 338 29.71 2.23 -3.98
N VAL A 339 30.53 1.20 -4.24
CA VAL A 339 31.63 0.80 -3.35
C VAL A 339 32.98 1.18 -3.93
N GLY A 340 33.14 0.99 -5.24
CA GLY A 340 34.34 1.28 -6.00
C GLY A 340 34.78 2.73 -5.87
N ILE A 341 36.09 2.92 -5.98
CA ILE A 341 36.72 4.23 -6.10
C ILE A 341 37.75 4.15 -7.24
N PRO A 342 38.01 5.25 -7.94
CA PRO A 342 39.03 5.29 -8.98
C PRO A 342 40.39 4.79 -8.46
N GLU A 343 41.15 4.09 -9.29
CA GLU A 343 42.44 3.49 -8.89
C GLU A 343 43.43 4.54 -8.36
N GLU A 344 43.37 5.77 -8.89
CA GLU A 344 44.16 6.90 -8.43
C GLU A 344 43.86 7.35 -6.98
N GLU A 345 42.69 7.00 -6.45
CA GLU A 345 42.26 7.31 -5.09
C GLU A 345 42.48 6.14 -4.11
N TRP A 346 43.02 5.01 -4.58
CA TRP A 346 43.25 3.87 -3.71
C TRP A 346 44.23 4.23 -2.59
N TRP A 347 43.91 3.74 -1.39
CA TRP A 347 44.70 3.94 -0.18
C TRP A 347 44.87 5.41 0.25
N SER A 348 43.97 6.29 -0.19
CA SER A 348 43.99 7.72 0.15
C SER A 348 43.36 8.06 1.51
N GLN A 349 42.58 7.14 2.11
CA GLN A 349 41.87 7.39 3.36
C GLN A 349 42.71 7.05 4.61
N ASN A 350 42.37 7.67 5.74
CA ASN A 350 43.09 7.55 7.03
C ASN A 350 42.19 6.91 8.11
N THR A 351 42.79 6.06 8.96
CA THR A 351 42.12 5.30 10.01
C THR A 351 42.05 5.99 11.39
N GLU A 352 42.51 7.24 11.52
CA GLU A 352 42.64 7.98 12.78
C GLU A 352 41.37 8.04 13.63
N LYS A 353 40.22 8.21 12.99
CA LYS A 353 38.91 8.35 13.66
C LYS A 353 37.92 7.27 13.29
N ILE A 354 37.91 6.87 12.03
CA ILE A 354 36.89 6.01 11.46
C ILE A 354 37.47 5.16 10.34
N ILE A 355 37.03 3.91 10.27
CA ILE A 355 37.07 3.12 9.05
C ILE A 355 35.65 2.97 8.54
N GLU A 356 35.41 3.31 7.29
CA GLU A 356 34.09 3.16 6.68
C GLU A 356 34.20 2.71 5.23
N THR A 357 33.17 1.99 4.79
CA THR A 357 32.98 1.71 3.38
C THR A 357 31.51 1.55 3.05
N PRO A 358 31.05 2.00 1.87
CA PRO A 358 29.74 1.66 1.34
C PRO A 358 29.57 0.14 1.24
N ILE A 359 28.40 -0.37 1.64
CA ILE A 359 28.02 -1.79 1.50
C ILE A 359 26.78 -1.99 0.64
N GLY A 360 26.18 -0.91 0.17
CA GLY A 360 24.97 -0.90 -0.64
C GLY A 360 24.45 0.53 -0.85
N GLY A 361 23.44 0.68 -1.68
CA GLY A 361 22.76 1.97 -1.87
C GLY A 361 21.65 2.20 -0.84
N SER A 362 21.35 3.47 -0.58
CA SER A 362 20.22 3.95 0.20
C SER A 362 19.67 5.20 -0.50
N GLY A 363 18.41 5.26 -0.90
CA GLY A 363 17.92 6.45 -1.61
C GLY A 363 18.37 6.56 -3.06
N SER A 364 18.09 7.72 -3.68
CA SER A 364 18.46 8.08 -5.05
C SER A 364 19.96 8.17 -5.30
N SER A 365 20.73 8.54 -4.27
CA SER A 365 22.17 8.84 -4.38
C SER A 365 22.97 8.54 -3.11
N GLY A 366 22.33 8.02 -2.06
CA GLY A 366 23.01 7.73 -0.80
C GLY A 366 23.68 6.35 -0.81
N SER A 367 24.82 6.25 -0.13
CA SER A 367 25.45 4.98 0.20
C SER A 367 25.06 4.55 1.62
N LEU A 368 24.76 3.27 1.81
CA LEU A 368 24.69 2.65 3.12
C LEU A 368 26.13 2.34 3.55
N ASN A 369 26.68 3.15 4.45
CA ASN A 369 28.04 2.94 4.95
C ASN A 369 28.04 2.04 6.19
N LEU A 370 28.96 1.09 6.20
CA LEU A 370 29.33 0.35 7.39
C LEU A 370 30.62 0.95 7.96
N TRP A 371 30.63 1.25 9.26
CA TRP A 371 31.72 1.97 9.89
C TRP A 371 32.11 1.40 11.26
N PHE A 372 33.38 1.61 11.63
CA PHE A 372 33.93 1.35 12.96
C PHE A 372 34.85 2.51 13.36
N GLY A 373 34.97 2.78 14.66
CA GLY A 373 35.62 3.98 15.18
C GLY A 373 34.57 4.92 15.78
N GLU A 374 34.68 6.21 15.52
CA GLU A 374 33.73 7.23 15.97
C GLU A 374 33.10 7.93 14.76
N ASN A 375 31.77 7.89 14.64
CA ASN A 375 31.07 8.52 13.52
C ASN A 375 30.92 10.05 13.71
N ASN A 376 30.36 10.73 12.71
CA ASN A 376 30.14 12.18 12.73
C ASN A 376 29.23 12.68 13.88
N GLU A 377 28.46 11.79 14.51
CA GLU A 377 27.62 12.08 15.67
C GLU A 377 28.31 11.79 17.01
N GLY A 378 29.59 11.40 16.99
CA GLY A 378 30.37 11.05 18.18
C GLY A 378 30.02 9.68 18.77
N ARG A 379 29.34 8.80 18.02
CA ARG A 379 28.99 7.45 18.48
C ARG A 379 30.17 6.50 18.24
N PRO A 380 30.70 5.83 19.27
CA PRO A 380 31.76 4.85 19.10
C PRO A 380 31.20 3.46 18.73
N CYS A 381 31.84 2.78 17.77
CA CYS A 381 31.54 1.40 17.38
C CYS A 381 32.83 0.62 17.14
N ALA A 382 33.14 -0.36 18.00
CA ALA A 382 34.34 -1.20 17.85
C ALA A 382 34.05 -2.59 17.26
N HIS A 383 32.78 -3.03 17.30
CA HIS A 383 32.40 -4.40 16.97
C HIS A 383 31.06 -4.42 16.22
N GLY A 384 30.94 -5.35 15.28
CA GLY A 384 29.70 -5.61 14.55
C GLY A 384 29.38 -7.11 14.52
N MET A 385 28.10 -7.44 14.47
CA MET A 385 27.62 -8.81 14.33
C MET A 385 26.65 -8.90 13.16
N LEU A 386 26.87 -9.87 12.26
CA LEU A 386 26.03 -10.11 11.09
C LEU A 386 25.32 -11.45 11.23
N GLY A 387 24.00 -11.40 11.42
CA GLY A 387 23.12 -12.57 11.38
C GLY A 387 22.41 -12.68 10.03
N ALA A 388 22.45 -13.86 9.42
CA ALA A 388 21.76 -14.13 8.16
C ALA A 388 21.45 -15.62 8.01
N MET A 389 20.32 -15.94 7.37
CA MET A 389 20.01 -17.31 6.95
C MET A 389 20.89 -17.74 5.77
N THR A 390 21.03 -19.06 5.55
CA THR A 390 21.75 -19.59 4.38
C THR A 390 21.12 -19.07 3.10
N GLY A 391 21.93 -18.49 2.20
CA GLY A 391 21.45 -17.84 0.98
C GLY A 391 21.08 -16.36 1.13
N GLY A 392 21.09 -15.80 2.35
CA GLY A 392 20.74 -14.39 2.61
C GLY A 392 21.83 -13.37 2.29
N GLY A 393 22.85 -13.73 1.51
CA GLY A 393 23.89 -12.78 1.06
C GLY A 393 25.02 -12.47 2.06
N LYS A 394 25.11 -13.18 3.19
CA LYS A 394 26.15 -12.96 4.23
C LYS A 394 27.59 -12.94 3.66
N SER A 395 27.91 -13.96 2.89
CA SER A 395 29.17 -14.16 2.19
C SER A 395 29.51 -12.96 1.30
N ASN A 396 28.55 -12.54 0.47
CA ASN A 396 28.70 -11.39 -0.41
C ASN A 396 28.95 -10.08 0.38
N LEU A 397 28.22 -9.87 1.48
CA LEU A 397 28.42 -8.68 2.31
C LEU A 397 29.82 -8.63 2.94
N TYR A 398 30.39 -9.76 3.38
CA TYR A 398 31.78 -9.80 3.82
C TYR A 398 32.74 -9.46 2.69
N HIS A 399 32.53 -9.99 1.48
CA HIS A 399 33.38 -9.67 0.35
C HIS A 399 33.37 -8.18 0.02
N VAL A 400 32.18 -7.58 0.02
CA VAL A 400 31.99 -6.15 -0.23
C VAL A 400 32.71 -5.31 0.82
N LEU A 401 32.55 -5.66 2.09
CA LEU A 401 33.19 -4.96 3.20
C LEU A 401 34.72 -5.07 3.17
N ILE A 402 35.26 -6.28 2.96
CA ILE A 402 36.71 -6.53 2.92
C ILE A 402 37.35 -5.76 1.76
N LEU A 403 36.80 -5.89 0.56
CA LEU A 403 37.32 -5.21 -0.62
C LEU A 403 37.15 -3.70 -0.50
N GLY A 404 36.01 -3.22 -0.01
CA GLY A 404 35.71 -1.79 0.11
C GLY A 404 36.59 -1.09 1.14
N LEU A 405 37.04 -1.80 2.17
CA LEU A 405 38.05 -1.29 3.11
C LEU A 405 39.46 -1.38 2.50
N ALA A 406 39.80 -2.49 1.84
CA ALA A 406 41.13 -2.71 1.25
C ALA A 406 41.47 -1.73 0.11
N THR A 407 40.48 -1.25 -0.64
CA THR A 407 40.67 -0.22 -1.68
C THR A 407 40.87 1.15 -1.06
N ARG A 408 40.20 1.48 0.05
CA ARG A 408 40.22 2.82 0.67
C ARG A 408 41.42 3.06 1.58
N TYR A 409 41.86 2.05 2.31
CA TYR A 409 42.91 2.17 3.33
C TYR A 409 44.16 1.39 2.94
N SER A 410 45.34 1.97 3.17
CA SER A 410 46.63 1.30 2.94
C SER A 410 46.82 0.06 3.84
N PRO A 411 47.56 -0.98 3.42
CA PRO A 411 48.00 -2.06 4.31
C PRO A 411 48.84 -1.58 5.50
N GLU A 412 49.44 -0.39 5.39
CA GLU A 412 50.11 0.25 6.52
C GLU A 412 49.12 0.66 7.59
N GLU A 413 47.93 1.13 7.18
CA GLU A 413 46.82 1.68 7.97
C GLU A 413 45.85 0.60 8.51
N LEU A 414 45.61 -0.45 7.74
CA LEU A 414 44.62 -1.49 8.03
C LEU A 414 45.17 -2.90 7.82
N ARG A 415 45.11 -3.72 8.87
CA ARG A 415 45.35 -5.17 8.81
C ARG A 415 44.09 -5.96 9.10
N MET A 416 43.94 -7.07 8.39
CA MET A 416 42.78 -7.94 8.46
C MET A 416 43.17 -9.36 8.87
N TYR A 417 42.43 -9.88 9.84
CA TYR A 417 42.47 -11.26 10.27
C TYR A 417 41.18 -11.92 9.83
N LEU A 418 41.27 -12.76 8.80
CA LEU A 418 40.14 -13.40 8.14
C LEU A 418 40.04 -14.85 8.61
N ILE A 419 39.05 -15.15 9.44
CA ILE A 419 38.87 -16.46 10.09
C ILE A 419 37.55 -17.08 9.63
N ASP A 420 37.63 -18.11 8.79
CA ASP A 420 36.47 -18.88 8.33
C ASP A 420 36.24 -20.07 9.27
N GLY A 421 35.07 -20.11 9.92
CA GLY A 421 34.68 -21.17 10.85
C GLY A 421 33.93 -22.33 10.21
N LYS A 422 33.54 -22.24 8.93
CA LYS A 422 32.60 -23.19 8.31
C LYS A 422 33.33 -24.30 7.53
N ASN A 423 33.72 -24.02 6.28
CA ASN A 423 34.26 -25.00 5.33
C ASN A 423 35.62 -24.60 4.75
N GLY A 424 36.10 -23.39 5.05
CA GLY A 424 37.43 -22.95 4.66
C GLY A 424 37.62 -22.58 3.22
N VAL A 425 36.62 -21.93 2.65
CA VAL A 425 36.70 -21.48 1.26
C VAL A 425 36.32 -20.01 1.11
N GLU A 426 35.60 -19.43 2.08
CA GLU A 426 35.04 -18.08 1.96
C GLU A 426 36.13 -17.03 1.77
N PHE A 427 37.17 -17.05 2.61
CA PHE A 427 38.24 -16.05 2.59
C PHE A 427 39.49 -16.49 1.81
N GLN A 428 39.47 -17.63 1.11
CA GLN A 428 40.64 -18.15 0.39
C GLN A 428 41.15 -17.18 -0.68
N TYR A 429 40.25 -16.41 -1.29
CA TYR A 429 40.55 -15.43 -2.32
C TYR A 429 41.47 -14.30 -1.83
N TYR A 430 41.54 -14.06 -0.52
CA TYR A 430 42.28 -12.94 0.08
C TYR A 430 43.70 -13.30 0.53
N ARG A 431 44.19 -14.52 0.27
CA ARG A 431 45.54 -14.96 0.69
C ARG A 431 46.69 -14.09 0.18
N HIS A 432 46.47 -13.38 -0.93
CA HIS A 432 47.46 -12.50 -1.54
C HIS A 432 47.13 -11.02 -1.33
N LEU A 433 46.07 -10.70 -0.58
CA LEU A 433 45.72 -9.33 -0.25
C LEU A 433 46.77 -8.79 0.74
N PRO A 434 47.44 -7.66 0.45
CA PRO A 434 48.50 -7.13 1.32
C PRO A 434 48.02 -6.81 2.74
N HIS A 435 46.74 -6.51 2.91
CA HIS A 435 46.10 -6.25 4.20
C HIS A 435 45.87 -7.52 5.03
N ALA A 436 45.83 -8.70 4.40
CA ALA A 436 45.48 -9.95 5.07
C ALA A 436 46.70 -10.54 5.79
N GLU A 437 46.80 -10.29 7.10
CA GLU A 437 47.87 -10.83 7.95
C GLU A 437 47.66 -12.33 8.21
N VAL A 438 46.40 -12.72 8.44
CA VAL A 438 46.01 -14.10 8.69
C VAL A 438 44.78 -14.45 7.88
N VAL A 439 44.85 -15.55 7.12
CA VAL A 439 43.70 -16.16 6.45
C VAL A 439 43.57 -17.61 6.93
N SER A 440 42.64 -17.86 7.85
CA SER A 440 42.38 -19.19 8.41
C SER A 440 41.18 -19.81 7.70
N LEU A 441 41.43 -20.88 6.93
CA LEU A 441 40.39 -21.61 6.20
C LEU A 441 39.72 -22.67 7.07
N HIS A 442 40.51 -23.41 7.83
CA HIS A 442 39.96 -24.21 8.92
C HIS A 442 40.25 -23.43 10.19
N SER A 443 39.32 -23.42 11.13
CA SER A 443 39.52 -22.81 12.44
C SER A 443 39.92 -23.89 13.46
N PRO A 444 41.12 -24.51 13.39
CA PRO A 444 41.58 -25.31 14.51
C PRO A 444 41.70 -24.37 15.71
N SER A 445 41.17 -24.80 16.85
CA SER A 445 41.08 -23.99 18.07
C SER A 445 42.43 -23.38 18.50
N GLU A 446 43.54 -24.01 18.15
CA GLU A 446 44.91 -23.54 18.40
C GLU A 446 45.28 -22.29 17.59
N LEU A 447 44.86 -22.19 16.33
CA LEU A 447 45.13 -21.04 15.47
C LEU A 447 44.37 -19.81 15.95
N SER A 448 43.09 -19.98 16.31
CA SER A 448 42.30 -18.90 16.91
C SER A 448 42.87 -18.43 18.25
N ARG A 449 43.41 -19.35 19.07
CA ARG A 449 44.11 -19.01 20.32
C ARG A 449 45.41 -18.26 20.07
N SER A 450 46.19 -18.67 19.06
CA SER A 450 47.43 -17.99 18.69
C SER A 450 47.16 -16.56 18.21
N VAL A 451 46.19 -16.39 17.31
CA VAL A 451 45.75 -15.06 16.84
C VAL A 451 45.29 -14.21 18.01
N LEU A 452 44.46 -14.75 18.91
CA LEU A 452 44.00 -13.99 20.07
C LEU A 452 45.16 -13.58 21.00
N SER A 453 46.12 -14.48 21.23
CA SER A 453 47.31 -14.19 22.04
C SER A 453 48.17 -13.09 21.43
N GLU A 454 48.31 -13.08 20.11
CA GLU A 454 49.02 -12.04 19.36
C GLU A 454 48.30 -10.69 19.49
N LEU A 455 46.98 -10.66 19.30
CA LEU A 455 46.18 -9.45 19.43
C LEU A 455 46.20 -8.89 20.86
N ILE A 456 46.19 -9.74 21.89
CA ILE A 456 46.35 -9.34 23.28
C ILE A 456 47.74 -8.73 23.49
N SER A 457 48.79 -9.36 22.96
CA SER A 457 50.15 -8.85 23.07
C SER A 457 50.32 -7.49 22.39
N GLU A 458 49.69 -7.30 21.23
CA GLU A 458 49.68 -6.02 20.52
C GLU A 458 48.90 -4.94 21.28
N LYS A 459 47.74 -5.29 21.85
CA LYS A 459 46.98 -4.40 22.74
C LYS A 459 47.82 -3.95 23.93
N GLU A 460 48.52 -4.88 24.59
CA GLU A 460 49.41 -4.54 25.69
C GLU A 460 50.58 -3.66 25.26
N ARG A 461 51.18 -3.93 24.10
CA ARG A 461 52.26 -3.12 23.53
C ARG A 461 51.79 -1.68 23.31
N ARG A 462 50.59 -1.47 22.75
CA ARG A 462 49.99 -0.14 22.55
C ARG A 462 49.71 0.56 23.87
N ASN A 463 49.12 -0.13 24.84
CA ASN A 463 48.89 0.45 26.18
C ASN A 463 50.18 0.94 26.84
N ARG A 464 51.28 0.20 26.70
CA ARG A 464 52.61 0.62 27.19
C ARG A 464 53.11 1.87 26.46
N LEU A 465 52.86 2.01 25.16
CA LEU A 465 53.21 3.22 24.39
C LEU A 465 52.38 4.43 24.81
N PHE A 466 51.07 4.26 24.97
CA PHE A 466 50.17 5.32 25.44
C PHE A 466 50.57 5.83 26.82
N THR A 467 50.88 4.90 27.73
CA THR A 467 51.38 5.23 29.07
C THR A 467 52.68 6.04 29.02
N LYS A 468 53.59 5.73 28.09
CA LYS A 468 54.86 6.48 27.94
C LYS A 468 54.67 7.91 27.43
N VAL A 469 53.66 8.13 26.58
CA VAL A 469 53.37 9.44 25.97
C VAL A 469 52.34 10.24 26.79
N GLY A 470 51.74 9.63 27.81
CA GLY A 470 50.78 10.28 28.71
C GLY A 470 49.38 10.44 28.12
N VAL A 471 49.02 9.61 27.14
CA VAL A 471 47.71 9.62 26.48
C VAL A 471 46.86 8.42 26.90
N VAL A 472 45.55 8.57 26.87
CA VAL A 472 44.58 7.59 27.39
C VAL A 472 43.80 6.85 26.29
N ASP A 473 43.81 7.37 25.06
CA ASP A 473 43.07 6.83 23.92
C ASP A 473 43.85 6.98 22.59
N LEU A 474 43.35 6.28 21.56
CA LEU A 474 43.94 6.26 20.23
C LEU A 474 43.87 7.64 19.53
N PRO A 475 42.76 8.41 19.59
CA PRO A 475 42.69 9.74 18.97
C PRO A 475 43.69 10.75 19.56
N SER A 476 44.01 10.65 20.86
CA SER A 476 45.01 11.51 21.51
C SER A 476 46.44 11.12 21.16
N TYR A 477 46.67 9.91 20.62
CA TYR A 477 47.98 9.43 20.20
C TYR A 477 48.24 9.83 18.74
N SER A 478 49.08 10.84 18.52
CA SER A 478 49.44 11.28 17.16
C SER A 478 50.08 10.12 16.37
N ASN A 479 49.48 9.79 15.22
CA ASN A 479 49.91 8.74 14.27
C ASN A 479 49.52 7.28 14.64
N PRO A 480 48.23 6.97 14.84
CA PRO A 480 47.76 5.61 15.08
C PRO A 480 47.69 4.83 13.76
N LYS A 481 48.84 4.45 13.22
CA LYS A 481 48.92 3.89 11.88
C LYS A 481 48.26 2.53 11.66
N LEU A 482 47.62 1.87 12.63
CA LEU A 482 47.23 0.47 12.38
C LEU A 482 45.97 0.03 13.11
N ILE A 483 44.87 -0.14 12.37
CA ILE A 483 43.66 -0.82 12.84
C ILE A 483 43.74 -2.31 12.51
N VAL A 484 43.30 -3.14 13.46
CA VAL A 484 43.18 -4.59 13.26
C VAL A 484 41.71 -4.96 13.18
N ALA A 485 41.26 -5.35 11.98
CA ALA A 485 39.90 -5.83 11.74
C ALA A 485 39.87 -7.36 11.77
N ILE A 486 38.95 -7.94 12.53
CA ILE A 486 38.78 -9.39 12.65
C ILE A 486 37.44 -9.77 12.04
N PHE A 487 37.47 -10.58 10.99
CA PHE A 487 36.29 -11.12 10.37
C PHE A 487 36.18 -12.59 10.71
N LYS A 488 35.16 -12.94 11.50
CA LYS A 488 34.89 -14.32 11.90
C LYS A 488 33.51 -14.75 11.46
N THR A 489 33.43 -15.92 10.81
CA THR A 489 32.16 -16.55 10.46
C THR A 489 31.88 -17.73 11.39
N GLU A 490 30.66 -17.82 11.91
CA GLU A 490 30.17 -19.01 12.64
C GLU A 490 28.76 -19.38 12.17
N THR A 491 28.38 -20.64 12.41
CA THR A 491 27.00 -21.13 12.23
C THR A 491 26.38 -21.31 13.60
N LEU A 492 25.40 -20.48 13.93
CA LEU A 492 24.56 -20.69 15.11
C LEU A 492 23.47 -21.68 14.70
N ALA A 493 23.62 -22.95 15.09
CA ALA A 493 22.50 -23.87 15.09
C ALA A 493 21.57 -23.41 16.22
N ILE A 494 20.46 -22.75 15.86
CA ILE A 494 19.38 -22.49 16.81
C ILE A 494 18.73 -23.86 17.06
N PRO A 495 18.73 -24.38 18.30
CA PRO A 495 18.18 -25.70 18.62
C PRO A 495 16.68 -25.82 18.36
#